data_AF-A0A2E3P520-F1
#
_entry.id   AF-A0A2E3P520-F1
#
_cell.length_a   1.000
_cell.length_b   1.000
_cell.length_c   1.000
_cell.angle_alpha   90.00
_cell.angle_beta   90.00
_cell.angle_gamma   90.00
#
_symmetry.space_group_name_H-M   'P 1'
#
loop_
_entity.id
_entity.type
_entity.pdbx_description
1 polymer ?
#
loop_
_entity_poly.entity_id
_entity_poly.type
_entity_poly.pdbx_seq_one_letter_code
_entity_poly.pdbx_strand_id
1 'polypeptide(L)'
;MEIKKLKVSQLARAIETITGTPTTAKSFNYKSKAVDRVMELMKEHKLTREQILQAAGLTRIETPKTTVPQKVKEAKPKRITKQSILIDMLQTGAGASIEELTKATGWQPHTVRGAISNVLRKKLGFNVVNEQSYSGKQVYRIHDEA
;
A
#
# COMPACT_ATOMS: atom_id res chain seq x y z
N MET A 1 23.78 -2.31 14.40
CA MET A 1 22.81 -1.47 13.65
C MET A 1 22.29 -0.34 14.53
N GLU A 2 22.26 0.91 14.05
CA GLU A 2 21.82 2.09 14.82
C GLU A 2 20.29 2.20 14.92
N ILE A 3 19.73 2.40 16.12
CA ILE A 3 18.27 2.53 16.36
C ILE A 3 17.68 3.65 15.51
N LYS A 4 18.45 4.72 15.26
CA LYS A 4 18.08 5.84 14.38
C LYS A 4 17.83 5.41 12.93
N LYS A 5 18.30 4.24 12.48
CA LYS A 5 18.04 3.69 11.14
C LYS A 5 16.72 2.93 11.03
N LEU A 6 16.07 2.58 12.15
CA LEU A 6 14.78 1.87 12.15
C LEU A 6 13.63 2.77 11.65
N LYS A 7 12.65 2.18 10.97
CA LYS A 7 11.43 2.88 10.53
C LYS A 7 10.49 3.10 11.72
N VAL A 8 9.64 4.13 11.65
CA VAL A 8 8.65 4.45 12.71
C VAL A 8 7.75 3.26 13.01
N SER A 9 7.40 2.46 12.01
CA SER A 9 6.64 1.21 12.21
C SER A 9 7.38 0.15 13.02
N GLN A 10 8.71 0.04 12.86
CA GLN A 10 9.53 -0.90 13.62
C GLN A 10 9.70 -0.44 15.07
N LEU A 11 9.84 0.88 15.28
CA LEU A 11 9.89 1.48 16.61
C LEU A 11 8.55 1.31 17.35
N ALA A 12 7.42 1.56 16.67
CA ALA A 12 6.08 1.38 17.24
C ALA A 12 5.81 -0.07 17.65
N ARG A 13 6.25 -1.04 16.83
CA ARG A 13 6.15 -2.48 17.13
C ARG A 13 6.97 -2.88 18.37
N ALA A 14 8.18 -2.33 18.51
CA ALA A 14 9.01 -2.56 19.68
C ALA A 14 8.36 -1.98 20.95
N ILE A 15 7.80 -0.76 20.86
CA ILE A 15 7.06 -0.14 21.97
C ILE A 15 5.87 -1.01 22.37
N GLU A 16 5.02 -1.42 21.41
CA GLU A 16 3.87 -2.30 21.65
C GLU A 16 4.27 -3.61 22.35
N THR A 17 5.40 -4.20 21.96
CA THR A 17 5.90 -5.45 22.57
C THR A 17 6.37 -5.25 24.01
N ILE A 18 6.93 -4.08 24.33
CA ILE A 18 7.47 -3.78 25.67
C ILE A 18 6.37 -3.32 26.63
N THR A 19 5.47 -2.46 26.14
CA THR A 19 4.41 -1.85 26.97
C THR A 19 3.11 -2.63 26.96
N GLY A 20 2.95 -3.58 26.03
CA GLY A 20 1.70 -4.34 25.83
C GLY A 20 0.53 -3.49 25.32
N THR A 21 0.76 -2.21 25.02
CA THR A 21 -0.27 -1.28 24.56
C THR A 21 -0.24 -1.17 23.04
N PRO A 22 -1.40 -1.20 22.35
CA PRO A 22 -1.47 -1.15 20.89
C PRO A 22 -0.98 0.20 20.38
N THR A 23 0.32 0.29 20.10
CA THR A 23 1.00 1.50 19.67
C THR A 23 1.17 1.46 18.16
N THR A 24 0.49 2.36 17.46
CA THR A 24 0.54 2.40 15.99
C THR A 24 1.56 3.42 15.49
N ALA A 25 2.15 3.19 14.31
CA ALA A 25 3.08 4.15 13.71
C ALA A 25 2.46 5.56 13.47
N LYS A 26 1.13 5.64 13.37
CA LYS A 26 0.39 6.90 13.17
C LYS A 26 0.33 7.76 14.44
N SER A 27 0.59 7.21 15.63
CA SER A 27 0.59 7.99 16.87
C SER A 27 1.86 8.84 17.06
N PHE A 28 2.85 8.73 16.16
CA PHE A 28 4.07 9.53 16.20
C PHE A 28 4.09 10.55 15.06
N ASN A 29 4.00 11.84 15.40
CA ASN A 29 4.11 12.93 14.42
C ASN A 29 5.50 12.98 13.75
N TYR A 30 6.55 12.67 14.52
CA TYR A 30 7.93 12.64 14.04
C TYR A 30 8.63 11.35 14.48
N LYS A 31 9.54 10.86 13.64
CA LYS A 31 10.37 9.68 13.95
C LYS A 31 11.23 9.88 15.20
N SER A 32 11.72 11.10 15.45
CA SER A 32 12.48 11.44 16.66
C SER A 32 11.72 11.08 17.93
N LYS A 33 10.44 11.45 18.03
CA LYS A 33 9.59 11.10 19.19
C LYS A 33 9.46 9.59 19.41
N ALA A 34 9.41 8.79 18.34
CA ALA A 34 9.39 7.33 18.47
C ALA A 34 10.74 6.78 18.95
N VAL A 35 11.85 7.37 18.50
CA VAL A 35 13.19 7.01 18.97
C VAL A 35 13.35 7.39 20.44
N ASP A 36 12.94 8.60 20.83
CA ASP A 36 13.02 9.09 22.22
C ASP A 36 12.20 8.19 23.15
N ARG A 37 10.98 7.80 22.74
CA ARG A 37 10.15 6.88 23.53
C ARG A 37 10.79 5.49 23.68
N VAL A 38 11.44 4.98 22.64
CA VAL A 38 12.20 3.71 22.74
C VAL A 38 13.40 3.86 23.68
N MET A 39 14.12 4.97 23.62
CA MET A 39 15.27 5.24 24.50
C MET A 39 14.85 5.41 25.96
N GLU A 40 13.69 6.03 26.21
CA GLU A 40 13.08 6.15 27.53
C GLU A 40 12.69 4.77 28.09
N LEU A 41 12.02 3.94 27.29
CA LEU A 41 11.67 2.57 27.68
C LEU A 41 12.90 1.68 27.90
N MET A 42 13.99 1.89 27.16
CA MET A 42 15.27 1.22 27.42
C MET A 42 15.84 1.57 28.79
N LYS A 43 15.69 2.84 29.22
CA LYS A 43 16.15 3.33 30.52
C LYS A 43 15.26 2.83 31.66
N GLU A 44 13.94 2.85 31.48
CA GLU A 44 12.95 2.44 32.49
C GLU A 44 13.02 0.94 32.80
N HIS A 45 13.11 0.10 31.78
CA HIS A 45 13.07 -1.35 31.95
C HIS A 45 14.45 -2.02 31.97
N LYS A 46 15.55 -1.24 31.93
CA LYS A 46 16.94 -1.72 31.76
C LYS A 46 17.10 -2.70 30.58
N LEU A 47 16.30 -2.55 29.52
CA LEU A 47 16.35 -3.42 28.35
C LEU A 47 17.60 -3.13 27.51
N THR A 48 18.29 -4.20 27.11
CA THR A 48 19.47 -4.08 26.24
C THR A 48 19.05 -3.79 24.81
N ARG A 49 19.90 -3.09 24.06
CA ARG A 49 19.68 -2.74 22.64
C ARG A 49 19.32 -3.93 21.76
N GLU A 50 19.82 -5.11 22.07
CA GLU A 50 19.54 -6.36 21.36
C GLU A 50 18.10 -6.83 21.54
N GLN A 51 17.51 -6.65 22.73
CA GLN A 51 16.12 -7.02 23.01
C GLN A 51 15.14 -6.12 22.23
N ILE A 52 15.47 -4.84 22.04
CA ILE A 52 14.68 -3.91 21.21
C ILE A 52 14.73 -4.30 19.73
N LEU A 53 15.90 -4.73 19.22
CA LEU A 53 16.05 -5.20 17.85
C LEU A 53 15.28 -6.52 17.61
N GLN A 54 15.19 -7.37 18.63
CA GLN A 54 14.39 -8.59 18.61
C GLN A 54 12.88 -8.27 18.62
N ALA A 55 12.44 -7.36 19.49
CA ALA A 55 11.04 -6.89 19.56
C ALA A 55 10.58 -6.10 18.31
N ALA A 56 11.51 -5.44 17.61
CA ALA A 56 11.25 -4.78 16.34
C ALA A 56 11.03 -5.77 15.16
N GLY A 57 11.10 -7.09 15.41
CA GLY A 57 10.69 -8.12 14.45
C GLY A 57 11.71 -8.39 13.32
N LEU A 58 13.01 -8.23 13.58
CA LEU A 58 14.07 -8.64 12.65
C LEU A 58 14.38 -10.15 12.71
N THR A 59 13.66 -10.92 13.53
CA THR A 59 13.64 -12.39 13.45
C THR A 59 12.30 -12.83 12.85
N ARG A 60 12.40 -13.60 11.77
CA ARG A 60 11.29 -14.18 11.02
C ARG A 60 10.43 -15.02 11.97
N ILE A 61 9.25 -14.52 12.30
CA ILE A 61 8.15 -15.36 12.75
C ILE A 61 6.93 -14.97 11.93
N GLU A 62 6.56 -15.93 11.12
CA GLU A 62 5.47 -15.92 10.16
C GLU A 62 4.16 -15.75 10.91
N THR A 63 3.38 -14.72 10.60
CA THR A 63 1.98 -14.70 11.02
C THR A 63 1.22 -15.73 10.18
N PRO A 64 0.61 -16.76 10.79
CA PRO A 64 -0.06 -17.82 10.05
C PRO A 64 -1.37 -17.30 9.48
N LYS A 65 -1.49 -17.36 8.15
CA LYS A 65 -2.79 -17.47 7.48
C LYS A 65 -2.68 -18.51 6.35
N THR A 66 -2.79 -19.77 6.75
CA THR A 66 -3.21 -20.92 5.93
C THR A 66 -4.50 -20.52 5.17
N THR A 67 -4.69 -20.78 3.87
CA THR A 67 -4.69 -22.10 3.22
C THR A 67 -4.36 -21.99 1.70
N VAL A 68 -3.51 -22.89 1.21
CA VAL A 68 -3.16 -23.23 -0.20
C VAL A 68 -4.13 -24.32 -0.73
N PRO A 69 -4.15 -24.81 -2.01
CA PRO A 69 -3.16 -24.65 -3.10
C PRO A 69 -3.73 -24.48 -4.54
N GLN A 70 -2.96 -23.93 -5.48
CA GLN A 70 -2.62 -24.68 -6.70
C GLN A 70 -1.52 -24.01 -7.52
N LYS A 71 -0.65 -24.88 -8.01
CA LYS A 71 0.57 -24.63 -8.77
C LYS A 71 0.23 -24.72 -10.25
N VAL A 72 0.39 -23.62 -10.98
CA VAL A 72 0.68 -23.65 -12.42
C VAL A 72 1.91 -22.78 -12.66
N LYS A 73 2.88 -23.35 -13.39
CA LYS A 73 4.09 -22.66 -13.80
C LYS A 73 3.74 -21.62 -14.87
N GLU A 74 4.59 -20.60 -14.92
CA GLU A 74 4.83 -19.66 -16.03
C GLU A 74 4.04 -18.33 -16.04
N ALA A 75 4.82 -17.26 -16.27
CA ALA A 75 4.58 -15.84 -15.98
C ALA A 75 4.48 -15.51 -14.49
N LYS A 76 5.44 -14.71 -13.97
CA LYS A 76 5.37 -14.08 -12.65
C LYS A 76 3.95 -13.51 -12.48
N PRO A 77 3.19 -13.82 -11.42
CA PRO A 77 1.86 -13.25 -11.26
C PRO A 77 2.02 -11.74 -11.23
N LYS A 78 1.52 -11.05 -12.27
CA LYS A 78 1.37 -9.58 -12.22
C LYS A 78 0.62 -9.34 -10.92
N ARG A 79 1.27 -8.73 -9.94
CA ARG A 79 0.61 -8.37 -8.67
C ARG A 79 -0.63 -7.60 -9.08
N ILE A 80 -1.81 -8.16 -8.83
CA ILE A 80 -3.08 -7.52 -9.16
C ILE A 80 -3.20 -6.34 -8.20
N THR A 81 -2.73 -5.19 -8.65
CA THR A 81 -2.91 -3.93 -7.96
C THR A 81 -4.17 -3.28 -8.47
N LYS A 82 -4.83 -2.48 -7.64
CA LYS A 82 -6.00 -1.70 -8.08
C LYS A 82 -5.70 -0.82 -9.30
N GLN A 83 -4.45 -0.38 -9.44
CA GLN A 83 -3.96 0.33 -10.63
C GLN A 83 -3.96 -0.57 -11.87
N SER A 84 -3.47 -1.81 -11.76
CA SER A 84 -3.51 -2.79 -12.85
C SER A 84 -4.94 -3.09 -13.29
N ILE A 85 -5.89 -3.22 -12.35
CA ILE A 85 -7.32 -3.41 -12.66
C ILE A 85 -7.85 -2.21 -13.45
N LEU A 86 -7.50 -1.00 -13.01
CA LEU A 86 -7.96 0.23 -13.66
C LEU A 86 -7.41 0.35 -15.09
N ILE A 87 -6.14 0.01 -15.32
CA ILE A 87 -5.52 0.02 -16.66
C ILE A 87 -6.18 -1.03 -17.57
N ASP A 88 -6.36 -2.26 -17.07
CA ASP A 88 -6.97 -3.37 -17.82
C ASP A 88 -8.39 -3.05 -18.30
N MET A 89 -9.21 -2.47 -17.41
CA MET A 89 -10.57 -2.03 -17.75
C MET A 89 -10.59 -0.88 -18.77
N LEU A 90 -9.60 0.01 -18.75
CA LEU A 90 -9.53 1.15 -19.67
C LEU A 90 -8.90 0.80 -21.02
N GLN A 91 -8.06 -0.25 -21.06
CA GLN A 91 -7.52 -0.84 -22.30
C GLN A 91 -8.54 -1.71 -23.03
N THR A 92 -9.58 -2.18 -22.32
CA THR A 92 -10.69 -2.88 -22.97
C THR A 92 -11.34 -1.93 -23.97
N GLY A 93 -11.53 -2.34 -25.23
CA GLY A 93 -11.99 -1.45 -26.31
C GLY A 93 -13.32 -0.74 -26.08
N ALA A 94 -14.13 -1.21 -25.12
CA ALA A 94 -15.35 -0.52 -24.69
C ALA A 94 -15.08 0.70 -23.79
N GLY A 95 -13.93 0.77 -23.13
CA GLY A 95 -13.65 1.68 -22.03
C GLY A 95 -14.40 1.32 -20.76
N ALA A 96 -14.23 2.14 -19.73
CA ALA A 96 -14.94 1.98 -18.46
C ALA A 96 -15.42 3.33 -17.90
N SER A 97 -16.63 3.34 -17.37
CA SER A 97 -17.19 4.48 -16.64
C SER A 97 -16.63 4.57 -15.22
N ILE A 98 -16.72 5.75 -14.60
CA ILE A 98 -16.30 5.93 -13.20
C ILE A 98 -17.05 4.99 -12.24
N GLU A 99 -18.31 4.69 -12.52
CA GLU A 99 -19.13 3.78 -11.71
C GLU A 99 -18.55 2.35 -11.74
N GLU A 100 -18.19 1.87 -12.94
CA GLU A 100 -17.60 0.54 -13.12
C GLU A 100 -16.20 0.46 -12.49
N LEU A 101 -15.38 1.49 -12.69
CA LEU A 101 -14.05 1.58 -12.08
C LEU A 101 -14.13 1.63 -10.54
N THR A 102 -15.13 2.34 -10.00
CA THR A 102 -15.37 2.41 -8.55
C THR A 102 -15.76 1.04 -8.02
N LYS A 103 -16.67 0.32 -8.69
CA LYS A 103 -17.08 -1.04 -8.29
C LYS A 103 -15.92 -2.03 -8.33
N ALA A 104 -15.07 -1.98 -9.36
CA ALA A 104 -13.95 -2.89 -9.51
C ALA A 104 -12.80 -2.63 -8.51
N THR A 105 -12.54 -1.37 -8.17
CA THR A 105 -11.41 -0.98 -7.32
C THR A 105 -11.79 -0.76 -5.84
N GLY A 106 -13.07 -0.54 -5.55
CA GLY A 106 -13.57 -0.07 -4.27
C GLY A 106 -13.10 1.34 -3.90
N TRP A 107 -12.68 2.14 -4.90
CA TRP A 107 -12.27 3.53 -4.68
C TRP A 107 -13.42 4.50 -4.84
N GLN A 108 -13.35 5.61 -4.12
CA GLN A 108 -14.31 6.71 -4.31
C GLN A 108 -14.13 7.35 -5.70
N PRO A 109 -15.19 7.92 -6.29
CA PRO A 109 -15.14 8.52 -7.63
C PRO A 109 -14.02 9.56 -7.82
N HIS A 110 -13.78 10.40 -6.81
CA HIS A 110 -12.73 11.41 -6.86
C HIS A 110 -11.32 10.80 -6.80
N THR A 111 -11.15 9.66 -6.13
CA THR A 111 -9.89 8.90 -6.11
C THR A 111 -9.61 8.26 -7.47
N VAL A 112 -10.64 7.69 -8.11
CA VAL A 112 -10.55 7.13 -9.46
C VAL A 112 -10.12 8.22 -10.46
N ARG A 113 -10.80 9.37 -10.45
CA ARG A 113 -10.44 10.52 -11.30
C ARG A 113 -9.01 10.99 -11.05
N GLY A 114 -8.58 11.08 -9.79
CA GLY A 114 -7.21 11.43 -9.43
C GLY A 114 -6.18 10.43 -9.93
N ALA A 115 -6.49 9.12 -9.87
CA ALA A 115 -5.63 8.06 -10.38
C ALA A 115 -5.50 8.15 -11.91
N ILE A 116 -6.60 8.38 -12.63
CA ILE A 116 -6.57 8.55 -14.10
C ILE A 116 -5.68 9.74 -14.48
N SER A 117 -5.90 10.91 -13.88
CA SER A 117 -5.16 12.12 -14.24
C SER A 117 -3.68 12.08 -13.85
N ASN A 118 -3.37 11.60 -12.64
CA ASN A 118 -2.01 11.71 -12.10
C ASN A 118 -1.18 10.44 -12.31
N VAL A 119 -1.78 9.26 -12.23
CA VAL A 119 -1.04 8.00 -12.41
C VAL A 119 -1.03 7.63 -13.90
N LEU A 120 -2.20 7.51 -14.53
CA LEU A 120 -2.25 7.01 -15.90
C LEU A 120 -1.69 8.02 -16.90
N ARG A 121 -2.19 9.27 -16.91
CA ARG A 121 -1.73 10.28 -17.87
C ARG A 121 -0.32 10.77 -17.55
N LYS A 122 -0.07 11.20 -16.30
CA LYS A 122 1.20 11.87 -15.95
C LYS A 122 2.36 10.91 -15.65
N LYS A 123 2.13 9.81 -14.92
CA LYS A 123 3.23 8.89 -14.54
C LYS A 123 3.47 7.79 -15.57
N LEU A 124 2.41 7.25 -16.15
CA LEU A 124 2.50 6.12 -17.09
C LEU A 124 2.46 6.57 -18.56
N GLY A 125 2.11 7.84 -18.83
CA GLY A 125 2.12 8.39 -20.18
C GLY A 125 0.97 7.92 -21.06
N PHE A 126 -0.07 7.28 -20.52
CA PHE A 126 -1.20 6.81 -21.31
C PHE A 126 -2.05 7.97 -21.82
N ASN A 127 -2.45 7.90 -23.09
CA ASN A 127 -3.45 8.81 -23.66
C ASN A 127 -4.86 8.34 -23.27
N VAL A 128 -5.32 8.79 -22.09
CA VAL A 128 -6.68 8.50 -21.62
C VAL A 128 -7.65 9.56 -22.12
N VAL A 129 -8.62 9.16 -22.94
CA VAL A 129 -9.72 10.02 -23.41
C VAL A 129 -11.00 9.74 -22.62
N ASN A 130 -11.88 10.73 -22.58
CA ASN A 130 -13.24 10.59 -22.06
C ASN A 130 -14.20 10.71 -23.25
N GLU A 131 -14.93 9.65 -23.54
CA GLU A 131 -15.89 9.56 -24.63
C GLU A 131 -17.29 9.33 -24.07
N GLN A 132 -18.31 9.86 -24.75
CA GLN A 132 -19.69 9.52 -24.44
C GLN A 132 -20.04 8.20 -25.13
N SER A 133 -20.37 7.18 -24.34
CA SER A 133 -20.84 5.90 -24.85
C SER A 133 -22.24 6.04 -25.47
N TYR A 134 -22.64 5.07 -26.29
CA TYR A 134 -23.96 5.02 -26.94
C TYR A 134 -25.11 5.10 -25.94
N SER A 135 -24.90 4.65 -24.70
CA SER A 135 -25.86 4.73 -23.59
C SER A 135 -25.89 6.09 -22.86
N GLY A 136 -25.20 7.11 -23.37
CA GLY A 136 -25.12 8.45 -22.76
C GLY A 136 -24.18 8.57 -21.55
N LYS A 137 -23.51 7.48 -21.15
CA LYS A 137 -22.56 7.47 -20.04
C LYS A 137 -21.17 7.90 -20.50
N GLN A 138 -20.47 8.68 -19.67
CA GLN A 138 -19.06 9.00 -19.88
C GLN A 138 -18.18 7.79 -19.56
N VAL A 139 -17.42 7.34 -20.56
CA VAL A 139 -16.46 6.23 -20.45
C VAL A 139 -15.06 6.73 -20.72
N TYR A 140 -14.11 6.22 -19.97
CA TYR A 140 -12.69 6.48 -20.17
C TYR A 140 -12.07 5.35 -20.99
N ARG A 141 -11.19 5.70 -21.93
CA ARG A 141 -10.47 4.75 -22.80
C ARG A 141 -9.01 5.13 -22.89
N ILE A 142 -8.12 4.14 -22.89
CA ILE A 142 -6.71 4.33 -23.24
C ILE A 142 -6.58 4.10 -24.75
N HIS A 143 -6.20 5.15 -25.48
CA HIS A 143 -5.71 5.01 -26.85
C HIS A 143 -4.19 4.81 -26.73
N ASP A 144 -3.71 3.60 -27.00
CA ASP A 144 -2.27 3.34 -27.07
C ASP A 144 -1.78 3.86 -28.42
N GLU A 145 -1.54 5.16 -28.51
CA GLU A 145 -0.82 5.77 -29.63
C GLU A 145 0.63 5.94 -29.16
N ALA A 146 1.45 4.94 -29.49
CA ALA A 146 2.89 4.92 -29.26
C ALA A 146 3.62 5.76 -30.30
#